data_AF-A0A3A9EUL7-F1
#
_entry.id   AF-A0A3A9EUL7-F1
#
_cell.length_a   1.000
_cell.length_b   1.000
_cell.length_c   1.000
_cell.angle_alpha   90.00
_cell.angle_beta   90.00
_cell.angle_gamma   90.00
#
_symmetry.space_group_name_H-M   'P 1'
#
loop_
_entity.id
_entity.type
_entity.pdbx_description
1 polymer ?
#
loop_
_entity_poly.entity_id
_entity_poly.type
_entity_poly.pdbx_seq_one_letter_code
_entity_poly.pdbx_strand_id
1 'polypeptide(L)'
;MKTNTNNNIAAVVDILSRYNWLTVTAEAEGKEPQTLRATGINTHMGNFIVFDRQCATGFYTDNAVVDIAAAGENTVAFLTASGTAYTVTGENKAGLAHRNTAAGSLDDPASLIDWYRSGLTEAGEVLIVLDFGKAGQISGKDSGKIKSFVNSNLDGKPQSRQHCRTIYIKAASDKTGYFDPVIIGLYSLESEAVLTEKTFYFDVSFTETESDTIRAMLKAVEEESNIPLF
;
A
#
# COMPACT_ATOMS: atom_id res chain seq x y z
N MET A 1 20.17 3.18 -38.67
CA MET A 1 18.70 3.26 -38.57
C MET A 1 18.40 4.00 -37.28
N LYS A 2 17.82 5.21 -37.33
CA LYS A 2 17.35 5.90 -36.12
C LYS A 2 15.98 5.32 -35.80
N THR A 3 15.92 4.40 -34.83
CA THR A 3 14.65 3.98 -34.24
C THR A 3 14.13 5.13 -33.39
N ASN A 4 13.12 5.83 -33.90
CA ASN A 4 12.28 6.71 -33.10
C ASN A 4 11.43 5.82 -32.19
N THR A 5 11.98 5.37 -31.07
CA THR A 5 11.15 4.83 -30.00
C THR A 5 10.57 6.04 -29.26
N ASN A 6 9.25 6.23 -29.37
CA ASN A 6 8.53 7.13 -28.46
C ASN A 6 8.63 6.53 -27.05
N ASN A 7 9.77 6.74 -26.38
CA ASN A 7 10.01 6.42 -24.97
C ASN A 7 9.21 7.39 -24.09
N ASN A 8 7.90 7.44 -24.27
CA ASN A 8 7.04 8.25 -23.44
C ASN A 8 6.79 7.52 -22.13
N ILE A 9 7.83 7.52 -21.29
CA ILE A 9 7.80 6.96 -19.94
C ILE A 9 6.55 7.45 -19.20
N ALA A 10 6.20 8.74 -19.32
CA ALA A 10 5.03 9.31 -18.66
C ALA A 10 3.72 8.65 -19.11
N ALA A 11 3.54 8.34 -20.40
CA ALA A 11 2.36 7.64 -20.88
C ALA A 11 2.24 6.23 -20.32
N VAL A 12 3.36 5.51 -20.19
CA VAL A 12 3.38 4.17 -19.61
C VAL A 12 3.13 4.21 -18.11
N VAL A 13 3.72 5.18 -17.40
CA VAL A 13 3.43 5.42 -15.99
C VAL A 13 1.94 5.73 -15.80
N ASP A 14 1.31 6.55 -16.67
CA ASP A 14 -0.13 6.81 -16.62
C ASP A 14 -0.94 5.51 -16.74
N ILE A 15 -0.62 4.63 -17.70
CA ILE A 15 -1.29 3.35 -17.88
C ILE A 15 -1.15 2.47 -16.62
N LEU A 16 0.07 2.27 -16.13
CA LEU A 16 0.35 1.38 -15.01
C LEU A 16 -0.13 1.95 -13.67
N SER A 17 -0.24 3.28 -13.53
CA SER A 17 -0.69 3.95 -12.30
C SER A 17 -2.16 3.68 -11.95
N ARG A 18 -2.95 3.18 -12.92
CA ARG A 18 -4.37 2.79 -12.77
C ARG A 18 -4.56 1.51 -11.97
N TYR A 19 -3.51 0.71 -11.85
CA TYR A 19 -3.50 -0.52 -11.08
C TYR A 19 -3.11 -0.25 -9.64
N ASN A 20 -3.73 -0.97 -8.70
CA ASN A 20 -3.39 -0.86 -7.26
C ASN A 20 -2.23 -1.78 -6.85
N TRP A 21 -1.81 -2.67 -7.74
CA TRP A 21 -0.77 -3.63 -7.48
C TRP A 21 0.11 -3.81 -8.70
N LEU A 22 1.42 -3.76 -8.51
CA LEU A 22 2.40 -3.93 -9.57
C LEU A 22 3.34 -5.07 -9.22
N THR A 23 3.54 -5.94 -10.18
CA THR A 23 4.51 -7.03 -10.13
C THR A 23 5.67 -6.67 -11.02
N VAL A 24 6.85 -6.50 -10.43
CA VAL A 24 8.05 -6.06 -11.13
C VAL A 24 9.07 -7.18 -11.10
N THR A 25 9.38 -7.73 -12.27
CA THR A 25 10.45 -8.71 -12.44
C THR A 25 11.65 -8.04 -13.08
N ALA A 26 12.78 -8.01 -12.39
CA ALA A 26 14.03 -7.46 -12.87
C ALA A 26 14.98 -8.59 -13.28
N GLU A 27 15.45 -8.55 -14.53
CA GLU A 27 16.33 -9.55 -15.13
C GLU A 27 17.60 -8.85 -15.63
N ALA A 28 18.75 -9.31 -15.16
CA ALA A 28 20.06 -8.79 -15.56
C ALA A 28 20.97 -9.95 -15.93
N GLU A 29 21.84 -9.75 -16.91
CA GLU A 29 22.76 -10.79 -17.38
C GLU A 29 23.60 -11.37 -16.23
N GLY A 30 23.64 -12.70 -16.13
CA GLY A 30 24.38 -13.41 -15.10
C GLY A 30 23.82 -13.29 -13.68
N LYS A 31 22.59 -12.80 -13.50
CA LYS A 31 21.89 -12.75 -12.21
C LYS A 31 20.56 -13.48 -12.27
N GLU A 32 20.18 -14.09 -11.16
CA GLU A 32 18.83 -14.64 -10.99
C GLU A 32 17.78 -13.51 -11.07
N PRO A 33 16.65 -13.74 -11.77
CA PRO A 33 15.54 -12.80 -11.80
C PRO A 33 15.05 -12.44 -10.38
N GLN A 34 14.77 -11.16 -10.17
CA GLN A 34 14.20 -10.67 -8.91
C GLN A 34 12.77 -10.20 -9.12
N THR A 35 11.83 -10.78 -8.38
CA THR A 35 10.44 -10.30 -8.35
C THR A 35 10.20 -9.44 -7.12
N LEU A 36 9.66 -8.25 -7.36
CA LEU A 36 9.32 -7.25 -6.35
C LEU A 36 7.85 -6.85 -6.53
N ARG A 37 7.25 -6.33 -5.46
CA ARG A 37 5.88 -5.80 -5.48
C ARG A 37 5.89 -4.31 -5.19
N ALA A 38 4.95 -3.60 -5.79
CA ALA A 38 4.74 -2.17 -5.60
C ALA A 38 3.25 -1.83 -5.63
N THR A 39 2.90 -0.73 -4.97
CA THR A 39 1.54 -0.18 -4.88
C THR A 39 1.40 1.11 -5.71
N GLY A 40 2.47 1.54 -6.38
CA GLY A 40 2.49 2.71 -7.23
C GLY A 40 3.72 2.73 -8.14
N ILE A 41 3.64 3.59 -9.15
CA ILE A 41 4.70 3.83 -10.11
C ILE A 41 4.77 5.31 -10.44
N ASN A 42 5.97 5.84 -10.56
CA ASN A 42 6.26 7.24 -10.85
C ASN A 42 7.53 7.37 -11.69
N THR A 43 7.78 8.58 -12.19
CA THR A 43 9.03 8.92 -12.89
C THR A 43 9.94 9.71 -11.96
N HIS A 44 11.25 9.45 -12.02
CA HIS A 44 12.25 10.28 -11.36
C HIS A 44 13.23 10.84 -12.40
N MET A 45 13.48 12.16 -12.31
CA MET A 45 14.34 12.90 -13.25
C MET A 45 13.97 12.73 -14.74
N GLY A 46 12.75 12.26 -15.03
CA GLY A 46 12.22 12.05 -16.38
C GLY A 46 12.71 10.80 -17.10
N ASN A 47 13.71 10.07 -16.57
CA ASN A 47 14.31 8.91 -17.24
C ASN A 47 14.52 7.69 -16.34
N PHE A 48 14.21 7.76 -15.04
CA PHE A 48 14.14 6.61 -14.14
C PHE A 48 12.69 6.29 -13.81
N ILE A 49 12.41 5.01 -13.53
CA ILE A 49 11.14 4.59 -12.93
C ILE A 49 11.33 4.44 -11.43
N VAL A 50 10.36 4.93 -10.67
CA VAL A 50 10.21 4.69 -9.23
C VAL A 50 9.02 3.78 -9.04
N PHE A 51 9.21 2.74 -8.24
CA PHE A 51 8.17 1.84 -7.80
C PHE A 51 7.89 2.11 -6.32
N ASP A 52 6.74 2.73 -6.07
CA ASP A 52 6.32 3.10 -4.72
C ASP A 52 5.78 1.88 -3.98
N ARG A 53 6.15 1.76 -2.71
CA ARG A 53 5.65 0.72 -1.82
C ARG A 53 5.03 1.38 -0.61
N GLN A 54 3.73 1.18 -0.40
CA GLN A 54 3.03 1.74 0.75
C GLN A 54 3.73 1.29 2.04
N CYS A 55 4.02 2.28 2.91
CA CYS A 55 4.67 2.12 4.20
C CYS A 55 5.98 1.28 4.16
N ALA A 56 6.71 1.33 3.05
CA ALA A 56 7.98 0.65 2.84
C ALA A 56 8.91 1.46 1.92
N THR A 57 10.21 1.18 1.94
CA THR A 57 11.17 1.84 1.03
C THR A 57 10.81 1.54 -0.44
N GLY A 58 10.47 2.52 -1.26
CA GLY A 58 10.33 2.33 -2.71
C GLY A 58 11.64 1.88 -3.37
N PHE A 59 11.60 1.48 -4.64
CA PHE A 59 12.82 1.15 -5.38
C PHE A 59 12.82 1.76 -6.77
N TYR A 60 14.01 1.89 -7.33
CA TYR A 60 14.25 2.53 -8.61
C TYR A 60 14.73 1.50 -9.62
N THR A 61 14.54 1.80 -10.90
CA THR A 61 15.37 1.19 -11.92
C THR A 61 16.85 1.48 -11.62
N ASP A 62 17.70 0.50 -11.88
CA ASP A 62 19.14 0.58 -11.60
C ASP A 62 19.88 1.61 -12.48
N ASN A 63 19.28 1.98 -13.62
CA ASN A 63 19.76 3.01 -14.51
C ASN A 63 18.60 3.70 -15.25
N ALA A 64 18.93 4.70 -16.09
CA ALA A 64 17.97 5.36 -16.96
C ALA A 64 17.36 4.36 -17.94
N VAL A 65 16.06 4.48 -18.17
CA VAL A 65 15.32 3.72 -19.18
C VAL A 65 15.74 4.20 -20.56
N VAL A 66 16.16 3.25 -21.40
CA VAL A 66 16.61 3.50 -22.78
C VAL A 66 15.64 2.93 -23.81
N ASP A 67 14.81 1.96 -23.44
CA ASP A 67 13.80 1.37 -24.32
C ASP A 67 12.57 0.92 -23.53
N ILE A 68 11.41 0.92 -24.18
CA ILE A 68 10.13 0.50 -23.61
C ILE A 68 9.38 -0.33 -24.63
N ALA A 69 8.91 -1.50 -24.22
CA ALA A 69 8.13 -2.40 -25.06
C ALA A 69 6.84 -2.85 -24.36
N ALA A 70 5.73 -2.85 -25.07
CA ALA A 70 4.52 -3.51 -24.60
C ALA A 70 4.77 -5.03 -24.59
N ALA A 71 4.46 -5.68 -23.47
CA ALA A 71 4.60 -7.12 -23.28
C ALA A 71 3.24 -7.82 -23.05
N GLY A 72 2.17 -7.05 -22.89
CA GLY A 72 0.80 -7.51 -22.72
C GLY A 72 -0.16 -6.33 -22.57
N GLU A 73 -1.44 -6.61 -22.32
CA GLU A 73 -2.48 -5.57 -22.12
C GLU A 73 -2.21 -4.70 -20.89
N ASN A 74 -1.74 -5.33 -19.81
CA ASN A 74 -1.39 -4.73 -18.54
C ASN A 74 0.11 -4.89 -18.20
N THR A 75 0.94 -5.26 -19.18
CA THR A 75 2.36 -5.57 -18.95
C THR A 75 3.25 -4.76 -19.86
N VAL A 76 4.27 -4.13 -19.29
CA VAL A 76 5.26 -3.32 -20.00
C VAL A 76 6.66 -3.70 -19.55
N ALA A 77 7.58 -3.83 -20.51
CA ALA A 77 8.99 -4.03 -20.26
C ALA A 77 9.77 -2.73 -20.43
N PHE A 78 10.66 -2.43 -19.48
CA PHE A 78 11.60 -1.31 -19.54
C PHE A 78 13.01 -1.87 -19.61
N LEU A 79 13.80 -1.44 -20.59
CA LEU A 79 15.24 -1.73 -20.66
C LEU A 79 16.01 -0.53 -20.12
N THR A 80 16.94 -0.77 -19.21
CA THR A 80 17.80 0.28 -18.66
C THR A 80 19.17 0.31 -19.35
N ALA A 81 19.88 1.44 -19.23
CA ALA A 81 21.21 1.61 -19.81
C ALA A 81 22.28 0.64 -19.26
N SER A 82 22.02 0.01 -18.10
CA SER A 82 22.86 -1.07 -17.55
C SER A 82 22.58 -2.44 -18.17
N GLY A 83 21.58 -2.55 -19.05
CA GLY A 83 21.16 -3.81 -19.66
C GLY A 83 20.14 -4.61 -18.84
N THR A 84 19.63 -4.06 -17.73
CA THR A 84 18.61 -4.73 -16.92
C THR A 84 17.23 -4.54 -17.57
N ALA A 85 16.50 -5.64 -17.75
CA ALA A 85 15.11 -5.62 -18.19
C ALA A 85 14.17 -5.67 -16.98
N TYR A 86 13.25 -4.73 -16.88
CA TYR A 86 12.20 -4.68 -15.87
C TYR A 86 10.86 -4.95 -16.54
N THR A 87 10.29 -6.14 -16.32
CA THR A 87 8.93 -6.48 -16.75
C THR A 87 7.95 -6.14 -15.64
N VAL A 88 7.02 -5.22 -15.92
CA VAL A 88 6.05 -4.71 -14.97
C VAL A 88 4.65 -5.10 -15.40
N THR A 89 3.96 -5.89 -14.58
CA THR A 89 2.56 -6.23 -14.77
C THR A 89 1.70 -5.48 -13.76
N GLY A 90 0.73 -4.72 -14.24
CA GLY A 90 -0.28 -4.06 -13.43
C GLY A 90 -1.46 -4.99 -13.16
N GLU A 91 -1.80 -5.17 -11.89
CA GLU A 91 -2.88 -6.02 -11.43
C GLU A 91 -3.79 -5.20 -10.54
N ASN A 92 -5.09 -5.46 -10.61
CA ASN A 92 -5.96 -5.08 -9.52
C ASN A 92 -6.20 -6.32 -8.67
N LYS A 93 -5.94 -6.21 -7.36
CA LYS A 93 -6.34 -7.28 -6.45
C LYS A 93 -7.85 -7.51 -6.53
N ALA A 94 -8.27 -8.76 -6.33
CA ALA A 94 -9.68 -9.17 -6.43
C ALA A 94 -10.60 -8.17 -5.71
N GLY A 95 -11.80 -7.91 -6.23
CA GLY A 95 -12.73 -6.94 -5.63
C GLY A 95 -12.39 -5.45 -5.80
N LEU A 96 -11.23 -5.10 -6.35
CA LEU A 96 -10.91 -3.73 -6.76
C LEU A 96 -10.94 -3.66 -8.29
N ALA A 97 -11.96 -3.01 -8.87
CA ALA A 97 -12.00 -2.86 -10.34
C ALA A 97 -10.90 -1.91 -10.87
N HIS A 98 -10.50 -0.94 -10.05
CA HIS A 98 -9.47 0.07 -10.34
C HIS A 98 -8.75 0.49 -9.04
N ARG A 99 -7.60 1.15 -9.17
CA ARG A 99 -6.99 1.88 -8.04
C ARG A 99 -7.97 2.91 -7.50
N ASN A 100 -8.28 2.84 -6.20
CA ASN A 100 -9.10 3.84 -5.56
C ASN A 100 -8.32 5.16 -5.50
N THR A 101 -8.77 6.17 -6.26
CA THR A 101 -8.17 7.52 -6.28
C THR A 101 -8.90 8.49 -5.35
N ALA A 102 -9.86 8.02 -4.55
CA ALA A 102 -10.52 8.87 -3.57
C ALA A 102 -9.49 9.40 -2.59
N ALA A 103 -9.42 10.73 -2.49
CA ALA A 103 -8.57 11.38 -1.51
C ALA A 103 -9.11 11.10 -0.10
N GLY A 104 -8.19 10.89 0.84
CA GLY A 104 -8.47 10.82 2.25
C GLY A 104 -7.54 11.77 3.00
N SER A 105 -7.67 11.82 4.33
CA SER A 105 -6.88 12.71 5.18
C SER A 105 -6.46 12.02 6.46
N LEU A 106 -5.29 12.40 6.97
CA LEU A 106 -4.89 12.04 8.34
C LEU A 106 -5.76 12.74 9.40
N ASP A 107 -6.37 13.87 9.06
CA ASP A 107 -7.31 14.59 9.92
C ASP A 107 -8.72 13.97 9.93
N ASP A 108 -9.00 13.09 8.97
CA ASP A 108 -10.22 12.26 8.93
C ASP A 108 -9.81 10.78 8.71
N PRO A 109 -9.35 10.08 9.76
CA PRO A 109 -8.86 8.71 9.64
C PRO A 109 -9.89 7.72 9.06
N ALA A 110 -11.19 8.00 9.18
CA ALA A 110 -12.25 7.16 8.60
C ALA A 110 -12.20 7.16 7.07
N SER A 111 -11.82 8.28 6.44
CA SER A 111 -11.61 8.35 4.99
C SER A 111 -10.49 7.42 4.48
N LEU A 112 -9.59 7.01 5.36
CA LEU A 112 -8.48 6.11 5.05
C LEU A 112 -8.88 4.64 5.08
N ILE A 113 -10.09 4.28 5.54
CA ILE A 113 -10.51 2.88 5.60
C ILE A 113 -10.44 2.26 4.20
N ASP A 114 -9.70 1.16 4.10
CA ASP A 114 -9.74 0.25 2.97
C ASP A 114 -10.93 -0.69 3.16
N TRP A 115 -12.09 -0.26 2.67
CA TRP A 115 -13.34 -1.01 2.77
C TRP A 115 -13.30 -2.39 2.10
N TYR A 116 -12.35 -2.62 1.17
CA TYR A 116 -12.20 -3.93 0.56
C TYR A 116 -11.54 -4.94 1.52
N ARG A 117 -10.59 -4.48 2.34
CA ARG A 117 -9.84 -5.32 3.29
C ARG A 117 -10.37 -5.28 4.72
N SER A 118 -11.24 -4.31 5.00
CA SER A 118 -11.85 -4.12 6.30
C SER A 118 -13.16 -4.89 6.39
N GLY A 119 -13.47 -5.42 7.58
CA GLY A 119 -14.71 -6.14 7.81
C GLY A 119 -14.66 -6.99 9.07
N LEU A 120 -15.62 -7.91 9.21
CA LEU A 120 -15.60 -8.92 10.26
C LEU A 120 -14.69 -10.09 9.86
N THR A 121 -13.78 -10.45 10.76
CA THR A 121 -13.01 -11.69 10.64
C THR A 121 -13.90 -12.91 10.95
N GLU A 122 -13.46 -14.11 10.56
CA GLU A 122 -14.14 -15.36 10.92
C GLU A 122 -14.27 -15.55 12.45
N ALA A 123 -13.36 -14.95 13.22
CA ALA A 123 -13.38 -14.97 14.68
C ALA A 123 -14.35 -13.95 15.31
N GLY A 124 -15.06 -13.15 14.50
CA GLY A 124 -15.96 -12.10 14.97
C GLY A 124 -15.24 -10.84 15.44
N GLU A 125 -14.00 -10.63 15.02
CA GLU A 125 -13.28 -9.38 15.28
C GLU A 125 -13.57 -8.38 14.16
N VAL A 126 -13.72 -7.10 14.50
CA VAL A 126 -13.73 -6.03 13.50
C VAL A 126 -12.28 -5.75 13.12
N LEU A 127 -11.96 -5.89 11.83
CA LEU A 127 -10.67 -5.55 11.24
C LEU A 127 -10.82 -4.30 10.38
N ILE A 128 -10.01 -3.29 10.66
CA ILE A 128 -9.84 -2.09 9.83
C ILE A 128 -8.45 -2.12 9.23
N VAL A 129 -8.37 -2.09 7.91
CA VAL A 129 -7.11 -1.87 7.19
C VAL A 129 -7.12 -0.45 6.66
N LEU A 130 -6.04 0.30 6.85
CA LEU A 130 -5.94 1.69 6.39
C LEU A 130 -5.21 1.75 5.05
N ASP A 131 -5.72 2.54 4.10
CA ASP A 131 -5.04 2.87 2.86
C ASP A 131 -4.37 4.24 2.98
N PHE A 132 -3.10 4.24 3.40
CA PHE A 132 -2.30 5.47 3.49
C PHE A 132 -1.99 6.10 2.11
N GLY A 133 -2.31 5.42 1.01
CA GLY A 133 -2.20 5.98 -0.33
C GLY A 133 -3.21 7.11 -0.55
N LYS A 134 -4.33 7.07 0.17
CA LYS A 134 -5.35 8.13 0.17
C LYS A 134 -4.90 9.37 0.93
N ALA A 135 -4.03 9.22 1.93
CA ALA A 135 -3.54 10.30 2.79
C ALA A 135 -2.52 11.22 2.09
N GLY A 136 -2.08 10.89 0.87
CA GLY A 136 -1.04 11.62 0.15
C GLY A 136 0.33 11.47 0.81
N GLN A 137 1.16 12.53 0.74
CA GLN A 137 2.51 12.50 1.31
C GLN A 137 2.45 12.63 2.84
N ILE A 138 2.88 11.59 3.54
CA ILE A 138 3.02 11.60 5.00
C ILE A 138 4.25 12.43 5.38
N SER A 139 4.10 13.33 6.35
CA SER A 139 5.22 14.13 6.84
C SER A 139 6.19 13.27 7.67
N GLY A 140 7.48 13.61 7.66
CA GLY A 140 8.49 12.93 8.49
C GLY A 140 8.17 12.95 10.00
N LYS A 141 7.44 13.98 10.45
CA LYS A 141 6.97 14.08 11.85
C LYS A 141 5.93 13.00 12.14
N ASP A 142 4.94 12.83 11.27
CA ASP A 142 3.85 11.88 11.49
C ASP A 142 4.32 10.44 11.30
N SER A 143 5.22 10.22 10.34
CA SER A 143 5.93 8.94 10.20
C SER A 143 6.74 8.58 11.45
N GLY A 144 7.39 9.56 12.08
CA GLY A 144 8.09 9.38 13.36
C GLY A 144 7.16 8.95 14.50
N LYS A 145 5.95 9.55 14.59
CA LYS A 145 4.93 9.15 15.58
C LYS A 145 4.49 7.70 15.33
N ILE A 146 4.15 7.37 14.09
CA ILE A 146 3.71 6.01 13.73
C ILE A 146 4.81 4.99 14.04
N LYS A 147 6.07 5.31 13.73
CA LYS A 147 7.20 4.47 14.11
C LYS A 147 7.27 4.23 15.61
N SER A 148 7.11 5.26 16.44
CA SER A 148 7.13 5.07 17.89
C SER A 148 5.99 4.17 18.38
N PHE A 149 4.89 4.11 17.63
CA PHE A 149 3.68 3.39 17.99
C PHE A 149 3.70 1.91 17.58
N VAL A 150 3.96 1.62 16.29
CA VAL A 150 3.96 0.27 15.69
C VAL A 150 5.36 -0.26 15.35
N ASN A 151 6.42 0.43 15.78
CA ASN A 151 7.83 0.08 15.52
C ASN A 151 8.16 -0.10 14.02
N SER A 152 7.60 0.76 13.17
CA SER A 152 7.79 0.69 11.71
C SER A 152 8.07 2.06 11.11
N ASN A 153 9.08 2.17 10.24
CA ASN A 153 9.26 3.41 9.48
C ASN A 153 8.25 3.39 8.31
N LEU A 154 7.42 4.42 8.20
CA LEU A 154 6.61 4.62 6.99
C LEU A 154 7.45 5.25 5.87
N ASP A 155 8.46 6.05 6.22
CA ASP A 155 9.23 6.86 5.25
C ASP A 155 10.52 6.17 4.82
N GLY A 156 10.47 4.84 4.72
CA GLY A 156 11.45 4.10 3.94
C GLY A 156 12.92 4.42 4.23
N LYS A 157 13.33 4.60 5.50
CA LYS A 157 14.77 4.47 5.83
C LYS A 157 15.24 3.19 5.12
N PRO A 158 16.26 3.25 4.24
CA PRO A 158 16.58 2.14 3.36
C PRO A 158 16.77 0.87 4.18
N GLN A 159 15.80 -0.02 4.10
CA GLN A 159 15.86 -1.31 4.75
C GLN A 159 15.61 -2.35 3.68
N SER A 160 16.55 -3.29 3.58
CA SER A 160 16.42 -4.41 2.67
C SER A 160 15.20 -5.25 3.07
N ARG A 161 14.50 -5.79 2.06
CA ARG A 161 13.43 -6.79 2.23
C ARG A 161 12.16 -6.31 2.97
N GLN A 162 11.83 -5.03 2.89
CA GLN A 162 10.49 -4.59 3.32
C GLN A 162 9.45 -4.99 2.27
N HIS A 163 8.30 -5.47 2.71
CA HIS A 163 7.14 -5.80 1.86
C HIS A 163 6.16 -4.62 1.83
N CYS A 164 5.35 -4.53 0.77
CA CYS A 164 4.22 -3.60 0.74
C CYS A 164 3.29 -3.90 1.93
N ARG A 165 3.02 -2.88 2.74
CA ARG A 165 2.30 -3.04 4.01
C ARG A 165 1.56 -1.78 4.39
N THR A 166 0.71 -1.88 5.38
CA THR A 166 -0.01 -0.73 5.95
C THR A 166 -0.29 -0.96 7.44
N ILE A 167 -1.02 -0.06 8.08
CA ILE A 167 -1.49 -0.19 9.47
C ILE A 167 -2.89 -0.79 9.45
N TYR A 168 -3.15 -1.66 10.40
CA TYR A 168 -4.49 -2.12 10.71
C TYR A 168 -4.84 -1.86 12.18
N ILE A 169 -6.15 -1.81 12.45
CA ILE A 169 -6.75 -1.78 13.77
C ILE A 169 -7.69 -2.97 13.86
N LYS A 170 -7.68 -3.68 14.97
CA LYS A 170 -8.55 -4.83 15.21
C LYS A 170 -9.11 -4.78 16.63
N ALA A 171 -10.37 -5.13 16.79
CA ALA A 171 -10.98 -5.30 18.11
C ALA A 171 -12.00 -6.42 18.09
N ALA A 172 -12.20 -7.10 19.22
CA ALA A 172 -13.34 -8.01 19.34
C ALA A 172 -14.64 -7.21 19.20
N SER A 173 -15.60 -7.76 18.45
CA SER A 173 -16.98 -7.28 18.48
C SER A 173 -17.79 -8.18 19.42
N ASP A 174 -18.43 -7.57 20.40
CA ASP A 174 -19.53 -8.17 21.15
C ASP A 174 -20.90 -7.57 20.75
N LYS A 175 -20.90 -6.74 19.68
CA LYS A 175 -22.05 -5.95 19.20
C LYS A 175 -22.65 -5.00 20.24
N THR A 176 -21.95 -4.71 21.33
CA THR A 176 -22.37 -3.73 22.35
C THR A 176 -21.80 -2.34 22.06
N GLY A 177 -20.89 -2.22 21.08
CA GLY A 177 -20.13 -1.01 20.80
C GLY A 177 -18.91 -0.82 21.71
N TYR A 178 -18.57 -1.83 22.51
CA TYR A 178 -17.35 -1.86 23.32
C TYR A 178 -16.22 -2.58 22.57
N PHE A 179 -15.18 -1.83 22.23
CA PHE A 179 -14.06 -2.31 21.40
C PHE A 179 -12.71 -2.30 22.15
N ASP A 180 -12.71 -2.50 23.46
CA ASP A 180 -11.50 -2.40 24.29
C ASP A 180 -11.12 -3.79 24.86
N PRO A 181 -9.88 -4.26 24.71
CA PRO A 181 -8.74 -3.58 24.08
C PRO A 181 -8.77 -3.58 22.55
N VAL A 182 -8.06 -2.62 21.96
CA VAL A 182 -7.75 -2.60 20.53
C VAL A 182 -6.37 -3.16 20.25
N ILE A 183 -6.22 -3.82 19.12
CA ILE A 183 -4.94 -4.28 18.57
C ILE A 183 -4.60 -3.38 17.39
N ILE A 184 -3.39 -2.84 17.36
CA ILE A 184 -2.89 -2.02 16.24
C ILE A 184 -1.54 -2.58 15.80
N GLY A 185 -1.36 -2.71 14.50
CA GLY A 185 -0.16 -3.35 13.95
C GLY A 185 0.02 -3.14 12.46
N LEU A 186 0.93 -3.92 11.89
CA LEU A 186 1.20 -3.90 10.45
C LEU A 186 0.43 -5.00 9.73
N TYR A 187 -0.11 -4.66 8.56
CA TYR A 187 -0.80 -5.57 7.65
C TYR A 187 0.00 -5.70 6.36
N SER A 188 0.30 -6.93 5.95
CA SER A 188 0.97 -7.25 4.70
C SER A 188 0.00 -7.12 3.55
N LEU A 189 0.24 -6.16 2.67
CA LEU A 189 -0.51 -6.05 1.43
C LEU A 189 -0.08 -7.12 0.43
N GLU A 190 1.05 -7.79 0.59
CA GLU A 190 1.47 -8.86 -0.32
C GLU A 190 0.70 -10.15 -0.03
N SER A 191 0.72 -10.57 1.24
CA SER A 191 0.15 -11.83 1.70
C SER A 191 -1.28 -11.71 2.25
N GLU A 192 -1.86 -10.51 2.29
CA GLU A 192 -3.19 -10.23 2.86
C GLU A 192 -3.34 -10.77 4.29
N ALA A 193 -2.34 -10.48 5.14
CA ALA A 193 -2.26 -11.01 6.50
C ALA A 193 -1.62 -10.03 7.48
N VAL A 194 -1.98 -10.13 8.76
CA VAL A 194 -1.34 -9.37 9.84
C VAL A 194 0.13 -9.79 10.00
N LEU A 195 1.01 -8.83 10.26
CA LEU A 195 2.46 -9.02 10.42
C LEU A 195 2.92 -8.82 11.87
N THR A 196 2.36 -7.81 12.54
CA THR A 196 2.69 -7.47 13.92
C THR A 196 1.42 -7.13 14.65
N GLU A 197 1.34 -7.45 15.93
CA GLU A 197 0.17 -7.13 16.76
C GLU A 197 0.66 -6.47 18.06
N LYS A 198 0.01 -5.36 18.44
CA LYS A 198 0.24 -4.74 19.74
C LYS A 198 -1.09 -4.30 20.34
N THR A 199 -1.32 -4.71 21.57
CA THR A 199 -2.54 -4.41 22.33
C THR A 199 -2.45 -3.04 22.99
N PHE A 200 -3.54 -2.29 22.94
CA PHE A 200 -3.71 -0.98 23.56
C PHE A 200 -5.07 -0.93 24.27
N TYR A 201 -5.09 -0.23 25.40
CA TYR A 201 -6.29 0.05 26.17
C TYR A 201 -6.65 1.53 26.01
N PHE A 202 -7.92 1.85 25.81
CA PHE A 202 -8.35 3.21 25.50
C PHE A 202 -7.99 4.22 26.59
N ASP A 203 -8.24 3.89 27.84
CA ASP A 203 -7.99 4.73 29.02
C ASP A 203 -6.50 4.97 29.32
N VAL A 204 -5.62 4.09 28.82
CA VAL A 204 -4.17 4.18 29.05
C VAL A 204 -3.42 4.81 27.87
N SER A 205 -3.85 4.52 26.64
CA SER A 205 -3.01 4.69 25.46
C SER A 205 -3.39 5.88 24.59
N PHE A 206 -4.59 6.43 24.75
CA PHE A 206 -5.15 7.44 23.88
C PHE A 206 -5.83 8.54 24.68
N THR A 207 -5.92 9.73 24.08
CA THR A 207 -6.86 10.76 24.54
C THR A 207 -8.30 10.32 24.29
N GLU A 208 -9.26 10.99 24.92
CA GLU A 208 -10.69 10.74 24.72
C GLU A 208 -11.08 10.90 23.24
N THR A 209 -10.61 11.98 22.59
CA THR A 209 -10.88 12.25 21.17
C THR A 209 -10.30 11.19 20.23
N GLU A 210 -9.08 10.73 20.49
CA GLU A 210 -8.47 9.64 19.71
C GLU A 210 -9.24 8.33 19.90
N SER A 211 -9.64 8.02 21.14
CA SER A 211 -10.45 6.85 21.47
C SER A 211 -11.79 6.86 20.74
N ASP A 212 -12.48 7.99 20.75
CA ASP A 212 -13.77 8.15 20.07
C ASP A 212 -13.64 8.02 18.56
N THR A 213 -12.55 8.52 17.98
CA THR A 213 -12.26 8.35 16.55
C THR A 213 -12.10 6.87 16.19
N ILE A 214 -11.29 6.13 16.96
CA ILE A 214 -11.06 4.70 16.71
C ILE A 214 -12.36 3.91 16.89
N ARG A 215 -13.14 4.18 17.95
CA ARG A 215 -14.45 3.54 18.17
C ARG A 215 -15.43 3.81 17.05
N ALA A 216 -15.49 5.05 16.56
CA ALA A 216 -16.37 5.42 15.46
C ALA A 216 -16.00 4.65 14.18
N MET A 217 -14.71 4.51 13.88
CA MET A 217 -14.25 3.72 12.73
C MET A 217 -14.59 2.23 12.89
N LEU A 218 -14.36 1.64 14.07
CA LEU A 218 -14.68 0.23 14.34
C LEU A 218 -16.18 -0.03 14.22
N LYS A 219 -17.00 0.86 14.78
CA LYS A 219 -18.45 0.80 14.65
C LYS A 219 -18.91 0.90 13.19
N ALA A 220 -18.35 1.83 12.42
CA ALA A 220 -18.70 1.98 11.01
C ALA A 220 -18.39 0.70 10.20
N VAL A 221 -17.24 0.07 10.45
CA VAL A 221 -16.89 -1.21 9.79
C VAL A 221 -17.78 -2.35 10.25
N GLU A 222 -18.09 -2.43 11.54
CA GLU A 222 -19.03 -3.43 12.07
C GLU A 222 -20.43 -3.30 11.45
N GLU A 223 -20.96 -2.07 11.33
CA GLU A 223 -22.28 -1.80 10.77
C GLU A 223 -22.34 -2.13 9.28
N GLU A 224 -21.35 -1.71 8.49
CA GLU A 224 -21.26 -2.02 7.05
C GLU A 224 -21.13 -3.52 6.81
N SER A 225 -20.39 -4.24 7.66
CA SER A 225 -20.20 -5.69 7.57
C SER A 225 -21.45 -6.51 7.95
N ASN A 226 -22.40 -5.92 8.68
CA ASN A 226 -23.65 -6.58 9.06
C ASN A 226 -24.76 -6.39 8.01
N ILE A 227 -24.52 -5.66 6.92
CA ILE A 227 -25.44 -5.59 5.79
C ILE A 227 -25.31 -6.89 4.98
N PRO A 228 -26.38 -7.68 4.78
CA PRO A 228 -26.30 -8.87 3.94
C PRO A 228 -25.92 -8.44 2.53
N LEU A 229 -24.76 -8.93 2.05
CA LEU A 229 -24.37 -8.83 0.65
C LEU A 229 -25.43 -9.58 -0.16
N PHE A 230 -26.25 -8.82 -0.91
CA PHE A 230 -27.32 -9.33 -1.77
C PHE A 230 -26.80 -10.19 -2.92
#